data_AF-A0A2M9W9I3-F1
#
_entry.id   AF-A0A2M9W9I3-F1
#
_cell.length_a   1.000
_cell.length_b   1.000
_cell.length_c   1.000
_cell.angle_alpha   90.00
_cell.angle_beta   90.00
_cell.angle_gamma   90.00
#
_symmetry.space_group_name_H-M   'P 1'
#
loop_
_entity.id
_entity.type
_entity.pdbx_description
1 polymer ?
#
loop_
_entity_poly.entity_id
_entity_poly.type
_entity_poly.pdbx_seq_one_letter_code
_entity_poly.pdbx_strand_id
1 'polypeptide(L)' 'MAMTAAQIAAFKSASGNLDPSGLHLLCLGFLFGFMFWWAAWAIVDVYSGWANQRLKDGALGRAIVRSVLLLVVSIWMFGS' A
#
# COMPACT_ATOMS: atom_id res chain seq x y z
N MET A 1 -9.51 17.74 9.37
CA MET A 1 -10.52 18.74 8.91
C MET A 1 -11.34 18.10 7.79
N ALA A 2 -12.67 18.17 7.86
CA ALA A 2 -13.53 17.68 6.79
C ALA A 2 -13.71 18.75 5.71
N MET A 3 -13.88 18.35 4.44
CA MET A 3 -14.23 19.29 3.36
C MET A 3 -15.56 19.98 3.67
N THR A 4 -15.64 21.27 3.39
CA THR A 4 -16.90 22.01 3.45
C THR A 4 -17.82 21.63 2.30
N ALA A 5 -19.14 21.83 2.47
CA ALA A 5 -20.12 21.53 1.44
C ALA A 5 -19.84 22.23 0.10
N ALA A 6 -19.36 23.47 0.13
CA ALA A 6 -18.98 24.23 -1.07
C ALA A 6 -17.81 23.58 -1.83
N GLN A 7 -16.81 23.07 -1.10
CA GLN A 7 -15.67 22.38 -1.71
C GLN A 7 -16.08 21.03 -2.32
N ILE A 8 -16.99 20.29 -1.67
CA ILE A 8 -17.50 19.02 -2.22
C ILE A 8 -18.27 19.28 -3.51
N ALA A 9 -19.12 20.32 -3.54
CA ALA A 9 -19.88 20.69 -4.73
C ALA A 9 -18.97 21.11 -5.90
N ALA A 10 -17.98 21.96 -5.64
CA ALA A 10 -17.00 22.38 -6.64
C ALA A 10 -16.18 21.19 -7.18
N PHE A 11 -15.77 20.26 -6.31
CA PHE A 11 -15.09 19.04 -6.75
C PHE A 11 -15.98 18.19 -7.64
N LYS A 12 -17.22 17.91 -7.22
CA LYS A 12 -18.18 17.11 -8.01
C LYS A 12 -18.47 17.72 -9.38
N SER A 13 -18.60 19.04 -9.47
CA SER A 13 -18.81 19.70 -10.77
C SER A 13 -17.60 19.58 -11.70
N ALA A 14 -16.38 19.61 -11.15
CA ALA A 14 -15.15 19.53 -11.95
C ALA A 14 -14.77 18.08 -12.31
N SER A 15 -15.10 17.12 -11.46
CA SER A 15 -14.69 15.72 -11.58
C SER A 15 -15.67 14.84 -12.38
N GLY A 16 -16.73 15.42 -12.94
CA GLY A 16 -17.75 14.66 -13.66
C GLY A 16 -18.68 13.87 -12.72
N ASN A 17 -19.05 14.49 -11.60
CA ASN A 17 -19.94 13.93 -10.58
C ASN A 17 -19.35 12.76 -9.76
N LEU A 18 -18.02 12.62 -9.75
CA LEU A 18 -17.34 11.64 -8.90
C LEU A 18 -17.42 12.02 -7.42
N ASP A 19 -17.77 11.05 -6.59
CA ASP A 19 -17.81 11.27 -5.15
C ASP A 19 -16.39 11.24 -4.55
N PRO A 20 -15.99 12.26 -3.74
CA PRO A 20 -14.66 12.30 -3.13
C PRO A 20 -14.33 11.04 -2.30
N SER A 21 -15.34 10.43 -1.67
CA SER A 21 -15.17 9.22 -0.87
C SER A 21 -14.79 8.01 -1.73
N GLY A 22 -15.39 7.89 -2.93
CA GLY A 22 -15.08 6.82 -3.88
C GLY A 22 -13.66 6.93 -4.43
N LEU A 23 -13.20 8.16 -4.73
CA LEU A 23 -11.83 8.40 -5.15
C LEU A 23 -10.83 8.06 -4.05
N HIS A 24 -11.13 8.44 -2.80
CA HIS A 24 -10.31 8.09 -1.65
C HIS A 24 -10.15 6.57 -1.50
N LEU A 25 -11.25 5.82 -1.55
CA LEU A 25 -11.23 4.35 -1.47
C LEU A 25 -10.45 3.73 -2.63
N LEU A 26 -10.57 4.27 -3.84
CA LEU A 26 -9.82 3.79 -5.00
C LEU A 26 -8.31 3.98 -4.81
N CYS A 27 -7.88 5.16 -4.35
CA CYS A 27 -6.47 5.44 -4.07
C CYS A 27 -5.92 4.52 -2.97
N LEU A 28 -6.69 4.28 -1.90
CA LEU A 28 -6.33 3.33 -0.86
C LEU A 28 -6.22 1.89 -1.40
N GLY A 29 -7.17 1.47 -2.22
CA GLY A 29 -7.15 0.17 -2.86
C GLY A 29 -5.91 -0.03 -3.73
N PHE A 30 -5.52 0.97 -4.52
CA PHE A 30 -4.29 0.93 -5.30
C PHE A 30 -3.04 0.88 -4.42
N LEU A 31 -2.99 1.68 -3.35
CA LEU A 31 -1.86 1.67 -2.40
C LEU A 31 -1.68 0.28 -1.79
N PHE A 32 -2.74 -0.31 -1.26
CA PHE A 32 -2.69 -1.64 -0.65
C PHE A 32 -2.40 -2.72 -1.69
N GLY A 33 -3.06 -2.68 -2.86
CA GLY A 33 -2.83 -3.63 -3.94
C GLY A 33 -1.38 -3.65 -4.41
N PHE A 34 -0.78 -2.48 -4.63
CA PHE A 34 0.63 -2.35 -5.00
C PHE A 34 1.55 -2.89 -3.90
N MET A 35 1.23 -2.61 -2.63
CA MET A 35 2.05 -3.04 -1.51
C MET A 35 2.02 -4.58 -1.32
N PHE A 36 0.86 -5.22 -1.52
CA PHE A 36 0.77 -6.69 -1.54
C PHE A 36 1.51 -7.30 -2.72
N TRP A 37 1.37 -6.70 -3.91
CA TRP A 37 2.09 -7.13 -5.10
C TRP A 37 3.61 -7.07 -4.87
N TRP A 38 4.09 -5.95 -4.34
CA TRP A 38 5.50 -5.77 -4.02
C TRP A 38 5.98 -6.75 -2.95
N ALA A 39 5.19 -7.00 -1.90
CA ALA A 39 5.53 -7.97 -0.86
C ALA A 39 5.64 -9.39 -1.40
N ALA A 40 4.70 -9.80 -2.26
CA ALA A 40 4.75 -11.11 -2.93
C ALA A 40 6.01 -11.24 -3.79
N TRP A 41 6.35 -10.20 -4.55
CA TRP A 41 7.57 -10.17 -5.36
C TRP A 41 8.83 -10.23 -4.51
N ALA A 42 8.89 -9.47 -3.41
CA ALA A 42 10.03 -9.50 -2.48
C ALA A 42 10.22 -10.87 -1.83
N ILE A 43 9.14 -11.58 -1.47
CA ILE A 43 9.22 -12.94 -0.92
C ILE A 43 9.81 -13.91 -1.96
N VAL A 44 9.35 -13.83 -3.21
CA VAL A 44 9.87 -14.68 -4.31
C VAL A 44 11.35 -14.41 -4.57
N ASP A 45 11.76 -13.14 -4.60
CA ASP A 45 13.15 -12.75 -4.83
C ASP A 45 14.07 -13.28 -3.70
N VAL A 46 13.63 -13.10 -2.45
CA VAL A 46 14.29 -13.59 -1.24
C VAL A 46 14.39 -15.13 -1.23
N TYR A 47 13.31 -15.85 -1.57
CA TYR A 47 13.31 -17.30 -1.67
C TYR A 47 14.26 -17.81 -2.76
N SER A 48 14.27 -17.15 -3.92
CA SER A 48 15.17 -17.48 -5.02
C SER A 48 16.65 -17.24 -4.64
N GLY A 49 16.94 -16.20 -3.87
CA GLY A 49 18.28 -15.90 -3.37
C GLY A 49 18.77 -16.90 -2.32
N TRP A 50 17.87 -17.38 -1.46
CA TRP A 50 18.17 -18.44 -0.48
C TRP A 50 18.40 -19.79 -1.14
N ALA A 51 17.54 -20.20 -2.07
CA ALA A 51 17.65 -21.48 -2.79
C ALA A 51 18.97 -21.60 -3.58
N ASN A 52 19.52 -20.47 -4.04
CA ASN A 52 20.80 -20.42 -4.74
C ASN A 52 22.03 -20.29 -3.80
N GLN A 53 21.88 -20.48 -2.48
CA GLN A 53 22.92 -20.35 -1.45
C GLN A 53 23.70 -19.00 -1.46
N ARG A 54 23.12 -17.94 -2.02
CA ARG A 54 23.79 -16.63 -2.20
C ARG A 54 23.62 -15.67 -1.01
N LEU A 55 22.88 -16.04 0.03
CA LEU A 55 22.54 -15.15 1.15
C LEU A 55 23.00 -15.70 2.50
N LYS A 56 23.68 -14.85 3.29
CA LYS A 56 23.90 -15.07 4.74
C LYS A 56 22.53 -15.03 5.44
N ASP A 57 22.19 -16.08 6.19
CA ASP A 57 20.87 -16.33 6.80
C ASP A 57 20.22 -15.12 7.53
N GLY A 58 21.04 -14.20 8.07
CA GLY A 58 20.55 -13.00 8.75
C GLY A 58 20.03 -11.85 7.87
N ALA A 59 20.29 -11.84 6.57
CA ALA A 59 19.76 -10.80 5.66
C ALA A 59 18.28 -11.05 5.29
N LEU A 60 17.89 -12.33 5.23
CA LEU A 60 16.55 -12.80 4.88
C LEU A 60 15.50 -12.29 5.89
N GLY A 61 15.76 -12.53 7.18
CA GLY A 61 14.84 -12.15 8.25
C GLY A 61 14.61 -10.65 8.34
N ARG A 62 15.64 -9.83 8.11
CA ARG A 62 15.50 -8.36 8.09
C ARG A 62 14.62 -7.86 6.95
N ALA A 63 14.74 -8.44 5.76
CA ALA A 63 13.90 -8.07 4.62
C ALA A 63 12.42 -8.40 4.90
N ILE A 64 12.14 -9.61 5.40
CA ILE A 64 10.78 -10.06 5.75
C ILE A 64 10.17 -9.16 6.83
N VAL A 65 10.89 -8.93 7.93
CA VAL A 65 10.41 -8.07 9.04
C VAL A 65 10.13 -6.66 8.55
N ARG A 66 10.97 -6.09 7.70
CA ARG A 66 10.79 -4.73 7.17
C ARG A 66 9.58 -4.63 6.25
N SER A 67 9.34 -5.64 5.40
CA SER A 67 8.16 -5.70 4.54
C SER A 67 6.87 -5.89 5.35
N VAL A 68 6.87 -6.74 6.37
CA VAL A 68 5.71 -6.94 7.26
C VAL A 68 5.41 -5.67 8.06
N LEU A 69 6.43 -5.00 8.60
CA LEU A 69 6.23 -3.73 9.30
C LEU A 69 5.64 -2.65 8.39
N LEU A 70 6.13 -2.52 7.15
CA LEU A 70 5.57 -1.58 6.18
C LEU A 70 4.10 -1.87 5.87
N LEU A 71 3.73 -3.15 5.71
CA LEU A 71 2.35 -3.57 5.51
C LEU A 71 1.47 -3.20 6.70
N VAL A 72 1.88 -3.57 7.92
CA VAL A 72 1.10 -3.33 9.14
C VAL A 72 0.93 -1.83 9.40
N VAL A 73 2.00 -1.04 9.30
CA VAL A 73 1.94 0.41 9.52
C VAL A 73 1.04 1.09 8.49
N SER A 74 1.12 0.69 7.22
CA SER A 74 0.29 1.28 6.18
C SER A 74 -1.18 0.92 6.36
N ILE A 75 -1.49 -0.33 6.72
CA ILE A 75 -2.87 -0.76 7.02
C ILE A 75 -3.41 -0.01 8.23
N TRP A 76 -2.61 0.12 9.29
CA TRP A 76 -3.02 0.87 10.47
C TRP A 76 -3.23 2.35 10.16
N MET A 77 -2.31 3.00 9.45
CA MET A 77 -2.36 4.45 9.23
C MET A 77 -3.43 4.89 8.23
N PHE A 78 -3.78 4.03 7.27
CA PHE A 78 -4.68 4.37 6.17
C PHE A 78 -5.97 3.55 6.13
N GLY A 79 -6.04 2.44 6.87
CA GLY A 79 -7.23 1.59 6.99
C GLY A 79 -8.05 1.81 8.26
N SER A 80 -7.57 2.62 9.22
CA SER A 80 -8.32 3.09 10.40
C SER A 80 -8.90 4.48 10.19
#